data_AF-A0A518ALX0-F1
#
_entry.id   AF-A0A518ALX0-F1
#
_cell.length_a   1.000
_cell.length_b   1.000
_cell.length_c   1.000
_cell.angle_alpha   90.00
_cell.angle_beta   90.00
_cell.angle_gamma   90.00
#
_symmetry.space_group_name_H-M   'P 1'
#
loop_
_entity.id
_entity.type
_entity.pdbx_description
1 polymer ?
#
loop_
_entity_poly.entity_id
_entity_poly.type
_entity_poly.pdbx_seq_one_letter_code
_entity_poly.pdbx_strand_id
1 'polypeptide(L)'
;MDELTEAVATLDDVQDLLDDLVVSGLRCVPATTLARLRAVADEFGTIGAEHLSQQLAQLIALVEADDREAAAQMVRLQTSLRLFERVLSLESASSSLEHFVAVQQPDDELAEEDA
;
A
#
# COMPACT_ATOMS: atom_id res chain seq x y z
N MET A 1 11.56 -3.18 13.10
CA MET A 1 11.28 -2.29 11.96
C MET A 1 9.79 -2.08 11.95
N ASP A 2 9.36 -0.88 11.62
CA ASP A 2 7.97 -0.42 11.77
C ASP A 2 7.07 -1.11 10.73
N GLU A 3 5.93 -1.67 11.15
CA GLU A 3 4.97 -2.37 10.27
C GLU A 3 4.52 -1.47 9.10
N LEU A 4 4.46 -0.17 9.34
CA LEU A 4 4.19 0.85 8.33
C LEU A 4 5.28 0.90 7.25
N THR A 5 6.55 0.74 7.64
CA THR A 5 7.68 0.75 6.68
C THR A 5 7.64 -0.49 5.79
N GLU A 6 7.28 -1.65 6.34
CA GLU A 6 7.11 -2.88 5.58
C GLU A 6 5.95 -2.73 4.58
N ALA A 7 4.79 -2.21 5.02
CA ALA A 7 3.65 -1.96 4.15
C ALA A 7 3.95 -0.99 2.99
N VAL A 8 4.75 0.05 3.24
CA VAL A 8 5.18 1.01 2.20
C VAL A 8 6.12 0.33 1.20
N ALA A 9 7.08 -0.48 1.66
CA ALA A 9 7.97 -1.20 0.77
C ALA A 9 7.21 -2.20 -0.13
N THR A 10 6.28 -2.97 0.44
CA THR A 10 5.40 -3.88 -0.33
C THR A 10 4.55 -3.12 -1.35
N LEU A 11 4.11 -1.91 -1.00
CA LEU A 11 3.33 -1.04 -1.89
C LEU A 11 4.15 -0.52 -3.07
N ASP A 12 5.38 -0.06 -2.83
CA ASP A 12 6.27 0.38 -3.91
C ASP A 12 6.59 -0.78 -4.87
N ASP A 13 6.90 -1.96 -4.32
CA ASP A 13 7.19 -3.17 -5.10
C ASP A 13 6.02 -3.59 -6.01
N VAL A 14 4.78 -3.49 -5.53
CA VAL A 14 3.61 -3.81 -6.35
C VAL A 14 3.31 -2.75 -7.40
N GLN A 15 3.55 -1.47 -7.10
CA GLN A 15 3.33 -0.39 -8.07
C GLN A 15 4.29 -0.53 -9.25
N ASP A 16 5.58 -0.78 -9.00
CA ASP A 16 6.58 -1.03 -10.04
C ASP A 16 6.18 -2.22 -10.94
N LEU A 17 5.72 -3.32 -10.31
CA LEU A 17 5.24 -4.50 -11.05
C LEU A 17 4.02 -4.20 -11.92
N LEU A 18 3.08 -3.39 -11.44
CA LEU A 18 1.89 -3.02 -12.20
C LEU A 18 2.22 -2.06 -13.34
N ASP A 19 3.16 -1.13 -13.14
CA ASP A 19 3.59 -0.21 -14.19
C ASP A 19 4.31 -0.96 -15.33
N ASP A 20 5.16 -1.93 -15.00
CA ASP A 20 5.74 -2.85 -15.97
C ASP A 20 4.66 -3.59 -16.77
N LEU A 21 3.58 -4.03 -16.12
CA LEU A 21 2.46 -4.71 -16.76
C LEU A 21 1.63 -3.80 -17.66
N VAL A 22 1.48 -2.52 -17.31
CA VAL A 22 0.81 -1.53 -18.16
C VAL A 22 1.57 -1.36 -19.48
N VAL A 23 2.91 -1.34 -19.43
CA VAL A 23 3.76 -1.23 -20.62
C VAL A 23 3.78 -2.52 -21.44
N SER A 24 3.92 -3.66 -20.76
CA SER A 24 4.09 -4.98 -21.40
C SER A 24 2.78 -5.58 -21.94
N GLY A 25 1.66 -5.19 -21.34
CA GLY A 25 0.34 -5.74 -21.59
C GLY A 25 0.06 -7.04 -20.82
N LEU A 26 -1.19 -7.19 -20.40
CA LEU A 26 -1.65 -8.30 -19.54
C LEU A 26 -1.76 -9.66 -20.23
N ARG A 27 -1.57 -9.73 -21.56
CA ARG A 27 -1.64 -10.99 -22.33
C ARG A 27 -0.31 -11.72 -22.45
N CYS A 28 0.79 -11.02 -22.17
CA CYS A 28 2.14 -11.54 -22.37
C CYS A 28 2.92 -11.57 -21.05
N VAL A 29 2.22 -11.72 -19.92
CA VAL A 29 2.84 -11.67 -18.61
C VAL A 29 3.74 -12.90 -18.41
N PRO A 30 5.04 -12.73 -18.17
CA PRO A 30 5.92 -13.86 -17.93
C PRO A 30 5.59 -14.51 -16.58
N ALA A 31 5.78 -15.83 -16.50
CA ALA A 31 5.50 -16.60 -15.28
C ALA A 31 6.27 -16.10 -14.05
N THR A 32 7.45 -15.52 -14.24
CA THR A 32 8.25 -14.88 -13.19
C THR A 32 7.54 -13.67 -12.59
N THR A 33 6.90 -12.83 -13.40
CA THR A 33 6.10 -11.69 -12.92
C THR A 33 4.87 -12.16 -12.16
N LEU A 34 4.18 -13.19 -12.65
CA LEU A 34 3.04 -13.78 -11.93
C LEU A 34 3.47 -14.37 -10.57
N ALA A 35 4.64 -15.01 -10.49
CA ALA A 35 5.17 -15.51 -9.24
C ALA A 35 5.48 -14.37 -8.25
N ARG A 36 6.05 -13.26 -8.72
CA ARG A 36 6.27 -12.06 -7.88
C ARG A 36 4.97 -11.46 -7.37
N LEU A 37 3.97 -11.30 -8.24
CA LEU A 37 2.65 -10.80 -7.84
C LEU A 37 1.97 -11.68 -6.77
N ARG A 38 2.13 -13.00 -6.85
CA ARG A 38 1.64 -13.92 -5.81
C ARG A 38 2.33 -13.69 -4.48
N ALA A 39 3.67 -13.59 -4.48
CA ALA A 39 4.43 -13.34 -3.27
C ALA A 39 3.98 -12.04 -2.57
N VAL A 40 3.80 -10.98 -3.35
CA VAL A 40 3.26 -9.69 -2.87
C VAL A 40 1.82 -9.84 -2.34
N ALA A 41 0.97 -10.63 -2.99
CA ALA A 41 -0.39 -10.88 -2.50
C ALA A 41 -0.39 -11.59 -1.14
N ASP A 42 0.51 -12.56 -0.94
CA ASP A 42 0.68 -13.26 0.34
C ASP A 42 1.22 -12.32 1.43
N GLU A 43 2.14 -11.42 1.06
CA GLU A 43 2.69 -10.39 1.95
C GLU A 43 1.62 -9.40 2.40
N PHE A 44 0.79 -8.89 1.49
CA PHE A 44 -0.39 -8.08 1.84
C PHE A 44 -1.34 -8.80 2.80
N GLY A 45 -1.52 -10.11 2.64
CA GLY A 45 -2.31 -10.92 3.57
C GLY A 45 -1.70 -10.98 4.97
N THR A 46 -0.37 -11.05 5.04
CA THR A 46 0.38 -11.14 6.31
C THR A 46 0.33 -9.83 7.09
N ILE A 47 0.40 -8.68 6.42
CA ILE A 47 0.35 -7.35 7.05
C ILE A 47 -1.09 -6.84 7.29
N GLY A 48 -2.11 -7.68 7.11
CA GLY A 48 -3.51 -7.33 7.38
C GLY A 48 -4.22 -6.55 6.26
N ALA A 49 -3.60 -6.37 5.10
CA ALA A 49 -4.18 -5.73 3.92
C ALA A 49 -4.96 -6.73 3.04
N GLU A 50 -5.88 -7.50 3.64
CA GLU A 50 -6.59 -8.60 2.99
C GLU A 50 -7.30 -8.20 1.69
N HIS A 51 -7.86 -6.98 1.63
CA HIS A 51 -8.50 -6.48 0.42
C HIS A 51 -7.53 -6.41 -0.77
N LEU A 52 -6.30 -5.92 -0.56
CA LEU A 52 -5.29 -5.82 -1.62
C LEU A 52 -4.80 -7.20 -2.05
N SER A 53 -4.59 -8.10 -1.08
CA SER A 53 -4.28 -9.51 -1.33
C SER A 53 -5.33 -10.17 -2.24
N GLN A 54 -6.62 -10.00 -1.93
CA GLN A 54 -7.73 -10.52 -2.73
C GLN A 54 -7.79 -9.90 -4.13
N GLN A 55 -7.60 -8.58 -4.25
CA GLN A 55 -7.61 -7.89 -5.55
C GLN A 55 -6.46 -8.36 -6.46
N LEU A 56 -5.27 -8.61 -5.89
CA LEU A 56 -4.12 -9.17 -6.60
C LEU A 56 -4.37 -10.61 -7.03
N ALA A 57 -4.85 -11.47 -6.12
CA ALA A 57 -5.19 -12.86 -6.43
C ALA A 57 -6.23 -12.93 -7.57
N GLN A 58 -7.22 -12.04 -7.55
CA GLN A 58 -8.21 -11.94 -8.62
C GLN A 58 -7.58 -11.51 -9.96
N LEU A 59 -6.68 -10.52 -9.95
CA LEU A 59 -5.97 -10.10 -11.16
C LEU A 59 -5.15 -11.26 -11.74
N ILE A 60 -4.38 -11.97 -10.90
CA ILE A 60 -3.57 -13.12 -11.31
C ILE A 60 -4.45 -14.18 -11.98
N ALA A 61 -5.57 -14.54 -11.34
CA ALA A 61 -6.50 -15.53 -11.90
C ALA A 61 -7.06 -15.12 -13.27
N LEU A 62 -7.41 -13.85 -13.45
CA LEU A 62 -7.91 -13.33 -14.73
C LEU A 62 -6.82 -13.32 -15.83
N VAL A 63 -5.58 -12.97 -15.47
CA VAL A 63 -4.44 -13.00 -16.40
C VAL A 63 -4.13 -14.44 -16.83
N GLU A 64 -4.14 -15.39 -15.91
CA GLU A 64 -3.89 -16.80 -16.22
C GLU A 64 -4.99 -17.43 -17.08
N ALA A 65 -6.22 -16.92 -16.96
CA ALA A 65 -7.35 -17.33 -17.81
C ALA A 65 -7.37 -16.65 -19.19
N ASP A 66 -6.43 -15.72 -19.49
CA ASP A 66 -6.49 -14.79 -20.64
C ASP A 66 -7.85 -14.08 -20.75
N ASP A 67 -8.43 -13.71 -19.60
CA ASP A 67 -9.72 -13.04 -19.55
C ASP A 67 -9.57 -11.54 -19.82
N ARG A 68 -10.44 -11.01 -20.69
CA ARG A 68 -10.51 -9.57 -21.01
C ARG A 68 -10.85 -8.70 -19.80
N GLU A 69 -11.46 -9.26 -18.75
CA GLU A 69 -11.74 -8.56 -17.50
C GLU A 69 -10.48 -8.22 -16.70
N ALA A 70 -9.34 -8.86 -16.99
CA ALA A 70 -8.06 -8.55 -16.34
C ALA A 70 -7.70 -7.06 -16.41
N ALA A 71 -7.98 -6.41 -17.55
CA ALA A 71 -7.70 -4.97 -17.71
C ALA A 71 -8.55 -4.11 -16.77
N ALA A 72 -9.84 -4.42 -16.63
CA ALA A 72 -10.72 -3.71 -15.71
C ALA A 72 -10.31 -3.95 -14.26
N GLN A 73 -9.91 -5.18 -13.93
CA GLN A 73 -9.43 -5.54 -12.60
C GLN A 73 -8.11 -4.84 -12.25
N MET A 74 -7.19 -4.71 -13.21
CA MET A 74 -5.93 -3.99 -13.00
C MET A 74 -6.18 -2.52 -12.63
N VAL A 75 -7.09 -1.83 -13.32
CA VAL A 75 -7.44 -0.44 -13.01
C VAL A 75 -8.06 -0.30 -11.62
N ARG A 76 -8.90 -1.26 -11.21
CA ARG A 76 -9.46 -1.30 -9.85
C ARG A 76 -8.37 -1.49 -8.81
N LEU A 77 -7.47 -2.45 -9.02
CA LEU A 77 -6.34 -2.69 -8.13
C LEU A 77 -5.45 -1.44 -7.99
N GLN A 78 -5.08 -0.79 -9.10
CA GLN A 78 -4.32 0.46 -9.07
C GLN A 78 -5.03 1.55 -8.26
N THR A 79 -6.35 1.63 -8.38
CA THR A 79 -7.14 2.59 -7.62
C THR A 79 -7.11 2.26 -6.12
N SER A 80 -7.32 0.98 -5.75
CA SER A 80 -7.24 0.54 -4.35
C SER A 80 -5.87 0.80 -3.74
N LEU A 81 -4.78 0.54 -4.48
CA LEU A 81 -3.42 0.81 -4.03
C LEU A 81 -3.18 2.29 -3.77
N ARG A 82 -3.60 3.18 -4.67
CA ARG A 82 -3.47 4.64 -4.48
C ARG A 82 -4.27 5.14 -3.28
N LEU A 83 -5.46 4.58 -3.04
CA LEU A 83 -6.27 4.92 -1.87
C LEU A 83 -5.58 4.46 -0.58
N PHE A 84 -5.01 3.25 -0.60
CA PHE A 84 -4.27 2.71 0.54
C PHE A 84 -3.03 3.54 0.86
N GLU A 85 -2.20 3.85 -0.14
CA GLU A 85 -1.05 4.76 -0.02
C GLU A 85 -1.45 6.12 0.57
N ARG A 86 -2.58 6.66 0.11
CA ARG A 86 -3.10 7.94 0.59
C ARG A 86 -3.51 7.88 2.06
N VAL A 87 -4.11 6.77 2.50
CA VAL A 87 -4.47 6.55 3.91
C VAL A 87 -3.20 6.46 4.76
N LEU A 88 -2.22 5.64 4.35
CA LEU A 88 -0.94 5.51 5.08
C LEU A 88 -0.21 6.86 5.19
N SER A 89 -0.21 7.64 4.12
CA SER A 89 0.38 8.99 4.10
C SER A 89 -0.31 9.93 5.10
N LEU A 90 -1.65 9.85 5.21
CA LEU A 90 -2.41 10.66 6.16
C LEU A 90 -2.17 10.22 7.60
N GLU A 91 -2.09 8.92 7.87
CA GLU A 91 -1.76 8.37 9.19
C GLU A 91 -0.37 8.83 9.64
N SER A 92 0.64 8.69 8.77
CA SER A 92 2.00 9.17 9.02
C SER A 92 2.05 10.68 9.30
N ALA A 93 1.32 11.48 8.52
CA ALA A 93 1.21 12.92 8.74
C ALA A 93 0.51 13.26 10.07
N SER A 94 -0.54 12.52 10.43
CA SER A 94 -1.26 12.68 11.70
C SER A 94 -0.35 12.40 12.89
N SER A 95 0.35 11.27 12.89
CA SER A 95 1.29 10.91 13.96
C SER A 95 2.43 11.93 14.09
N SER A 96 2.94 12.44 12.96
CA SER A 96 3.97 13.48 12.96
C SER A 96 3.45 14.80 13.56
N LEU A 97 2.20 15.17 13.27
CA LEU A 97 1.56 16.36 13.81
C LEU A 97 1.30 16.23 15.32
N GLU A 98 0.80 15.09 15.78
CA GLU A 98 0.60 14.80 17.21
C GLU A 98 1.91 14.91 17.99
N HIS A 99 2.99 14.34 17.45
CA HIS A 99 4.32 14.46 18.04
C HIS A 99 4.79 15.91 18.11
N PHE A 100 4.61 16.67 17.03
CA PHE A 100 4.97 18.09 16.99
C PHE A 100 4.20 18.92 18.01
N VAL A 101 2.88 18.70 18.14
CA VAL A 101 2.04 19.39 19.13
C VAL A 101 2.45 19.02 20.56
N ALA A 102 2.73 17.75 20.82
CA ALA A 102 3.20 17.29 22.14
C ALA A 102 4.56 17.91 22.53
N VAL A 103 5.45 18.13 21.56
CA VAL A 103 6.73 18.81 21.77
C VAL A 103 6.56 20.33 21.95
N GLN A 104 5.51 20.92 21.37
CA GLN A 104 5.26 22.37 21.44
C GLN A 104 4.48 22.84 22.66
N GLN A 105 3.84 21.98 23.45
CA GLN A 105 3.28 22.37 24.75
C GLN A 105 4.44 22.54 25.75
N PRO A 106 4.87 23.76 26.08
CA PRO A 106 5.74 23.96 27.22
C PRO A 106 4.89 23.78 28.48
N ASP A 107 5.50 23.36 29.59
CA ASP A 107 4.87 23.38 30.90
C ASP A 107 4.33 24.80 31.20
N ASP A 108 3.05 25.05 30.95
CA ASP A 108 2.33 26.28 31.34
C ASP A 108 2.03 26.31 32.86
N GLU A 109 2.74 25.50 33.65
CA GLU A 109 2.59 25.34 35.11
C GLU A 109 3.81 25.83 35.90
N LEU A 110 4.45 26.95 35.56
CA LEU A 110 5.45 27.59 36.45
C LEU A 110 5.42 29.12 36.37
N ALA A 111 4.29 29.76 36.68
CA ALA A 111 4.23 31.22 36.89
C ALA A 111 3.12 31.72 37.83
N GLU A 112 2.62 30.89 38.76
CA GLU A 112 1.80 31.36 39.90
C GLU A 112 2.42 30.91 41.23
N GLU A 113 3.70 31.18 41.45
CA GLU A 113 4.28 31.14 42.80
C GLU A 113 5.32 32.25 42.93
N ASP A 114 4.85 33.47 43.13
CA ASP A 114 5.53 34.45 43.99
C ASP A 114 4.45 35.39 44.56
N ALA A 115 4.11 35.07 45.81
CA ALA A 115 3.27 35.82 46.73
C ALA A 115 3.99 37.04 47.32
#